data_AF-A0A1B0VG59-F1
#
_entry.id   AF-A0A1B0VG59-F1
#
_cell.length_a   1.000
_cell.length_b   1.000
_cell.length_c   1.000
_cell.angle_alpha   90.00
_cell.angle_beta   90.00
_cell.angle_gamma   90.00
#
_symmetry.space_group_name_H-M   'P 1'
#
loop_
_entity.id
_entity.type
_entity.pdbx_description
1 polymer ?
#
loop_
_entity_poly.entity_id
_entity_poly.type
_entity_poly.pdbx_seq_one_letter_code
_entity_poly.pdbx_strand_id
1 'polypeptide(L)'
;MSECLKEVQASDTRTVKRLSPSIHSPIHGECLIACVLKRNGVIENGKVNKGNLIALVNKFYAKNTKVMKKLDKNLDRCIGASVQVRDECSMAELLNQCTNELMANNKHKLTVDY
;
A
#
# COMPACT_ATOMS: atom_id res chain seq x y z
N MET A 1 1.77 -4.42 -11.96
CA MET A 1 1.93 -5.45 -10.91
C MET A 1 2.92 -6.53 -11.33
N SER A 2 2.85 -7.03 -12.57
CA SER A 2 3.85 -7.96 -13.16
C SER A 2 5.29 -7.46 -13.05
N GLU A 3 5.54 -6.19 -13.35
CA GLU A 3 6.88 -5.60 -13.30
C GLU A 3 7.44 -5.48 -11.87
N CYS A 4 6.62 -5.07 -10.90
CA CYS A 4 7.04 -5.06 -9.49
C CYS A 4 7.26 -6.47 -8.93
N LEU A 5 6.50 -7.46 -9.41
CA LEU A 5 6.72 -8.85 -9.05
C LEU A 5 8.08 -9.34 -9.56
N LYS A 6 8.43 -9.03 -10.81
CA LYS A 6 9.75 -9.34 -11.40
C LYS A 6 10.88 -8.65 -10.63
N GLU A 7 10.69 -7.38 -10.27
CA GLU A 7 11.67 -6.58 -9.52
C GLU A 7 11.95 -7.18 -8.14
N VAL A 8 10.90 -7.53 -7.38
CA VAL A 8 11.03 -8.13 -6.06
C VAL A 8 11.59 -9.55 -6.13
N GLN A 9 11.20 -10.35 -7.13
CA GLN A 9 11.76 -11.70 -7.37
C GLN A 9 13.23 -11.70 -7.81
N ALA A 10 13.71 -10.62 -8.45
CA ALA A 10 15.12 -10.48 -8.79
C ALA A 10 15.99 -10.21 -7.55
N SER A 11 15.42 -9.58 -6.52
CA SER A 11 16.08 -9.28 -5.25
C SER A 11 15.85 -10.34 -4.15
N ASP A 12 14.83 -11.19 -4.27
CA ASP A 12 14.45 -12.21 -3.28
C ASP A 12 14.36 -13.60 -3.94
N THR A 13 15.19 -14.54 -3.47
CA THR A 13 15.31 -15.90 -4.04
C THR A 13 14.12 -16.81 -3.73
N ARG A 14 13.18 -16.38 -2.88
CA ARG A 14 11.98 -17.16 -2.53
C ARG A 14 10.93 -17.08 -3.62
N THR A 15 10.36 -18.23 -4.01
CA THR A 15 9.38 -18.32 -5.09
C THR A 15 8.05 -17.65 -4.70
N VAL A 16 7.78 -16.46 -5.23
CA VAL A 16 6.51 -15.76 -5.02
C VAL A 16 5.42 -16.39 -5.90
N LYS A 17 4.64 -17.33 -5.32
CA LYS A 17 3.53 -18.01 -6.03
C LYS A 17 2.25 -17.16 -6.11
N ARG A 18 2.00 -16.29 -5.13
CA ARG A 18 0.81 -15.42 -5.08
C ARG A 18 1.05 -14.23 -4.14
N LEU A 19 0.64 -13.04 -4.58
CA LEU A 19 0.59 -11.86 -3.71
C LEU A 19 -0.54 -12.04 -2.70
N SER A 20 -0.20 -12.05 -1.41
CA SER A 20 -1.18 -12.17 -0.34
C SER A 20 -1.10 -10.94 0.56
N PRO A 21 -2.24 -10.33 0.92
CA PRO A 21 -2.29 -9.28 1.94
C PRO A 21 -2.13 -9.84 3.37
N SER A 22 -1.91 -11.15 3.52
CA SER A 22 -1.66 -11.79 4.82
C SER A 22 -0.26 -11.48 5.35
N ILE A 23 -0.17 -11.17 6.64
CA ILE A 23 1.07 -10.98 7.39
C ILE A 23 2.03 -12.18 7.30
N HIS A 24 1.49 -13.36 6.97
CA HIS A 24 2.24 -14.61 6.84
C HIS A 24 2.70 -14.90 5.39
N SER A 25 2.56 -13.96 4.46
CA SER A 25 3.02 -14.15 3.08
C SER A 25 4.56 -14.13 3.03
N PRO A 26 5.21 -15.08 2.33
CA PRO A 26 6.67 -15.24 2.34
C PRO A 26 7.43 -14.19 1.50
N ILE A 27 6.82 -13.04 1.25
CA ILE A 27 7.34 -11.97 0.40
C ILE A 27 7.81 -10.85 1.32
N HIS A 28 8.83 -10.10 0.93
CA HIS A 28 8.93 -8.67 1.27
C HIS A 28 7.71 -7.94 0.69
N GLY A 29 6.51 -8.23 1.20
CA GLY A 29 5.25 -7.62 0.78
C GLY A 29 5.34 -6.11 0.92
N GLU A 30 6.05 -5.65 1.96
CA GLU A 30 6.54 -4.30 2.16
C GLU A 30 7.24 -3.68 0.92
N CYS A 31 8.24 -4.35 0.33
CA CYS A 31 8.96 -3.84 -0.85
C CYS A 31 8.15 -3.92 -2.13
N LEU A 32 7.27 -4.90 -2.25
CA LEU A 32 6.33 -4.95 -3.36
C LEU A 32 5.32 -3.79 -3.29
N ILE A 33 4.77 -3.54 -2.10
CA ILE A 33 3.91 -2.38 -1.84
C ILE A 33 4.70 -1.12 -2.18
N ALA A 34 5.95 -0.98 -1.73
CA ALA A 34 6.80 0.15 -2.08
C ALA A 34 6.97 0.31 -3.59
N CYS A 35 7.25 -0.76 -4.33
CA CYS A 35 7.35 -0.69 -5.79
C CYS A 35 6.06 -0.20 -6.44
N VAL A 36 4.90 -0.74 -6.02
CA VAL A 36 3.60 -0.31 -6.56
C VAL A 36 3.34 1.15 -6.23
N LEU A 37 3.62 1.59 -5.01
CA LEU A 37 3.44 2.97 -4.58
C LEU A 37 4.37 3.92 -5.34
N LYS A 38 5.66 3.58 -5.50
CA LYS A 38 6.64 4.35 -6.29
C LYS A 38 6.21 4.49 -7.74
N ARG A 39 5.81 3.40 -8.40
CA ARG A 39 5.36 3.43 -9.80
C ARG A 39 4.08 4.22 -10.02
N ASN A 40 3.28 4.43 -8.97
CA ASN A 40 2.10 5.30 -9.01
C ASN A 40 2.40 6.72 -8.51
N GLY A 41 3.67 7.08 -8.27
CA GLY A 41 4.08 8.39 -7.76
C GLY A 41 3.62 8.68 -6.35
N VAL A 42 3.25 7.65 -5.58
CA VAL A 42 2.83 7.81 -4.18
C VAL A 42 4.03 7.98 -3.28
N ILE A 43 5.11 7.22 -3.51
CA ILE A 43 6.37 7.37 -2.77
C ILE A 43 7.42 7.87 -3.75
N GLU A 44 8.09 8.96 -3.39
CA GLU A 44 9.18 9.54 -4.17
C GLU A 44 10.21 10.16 -3.21
N ASN A 45 11.46 9.68 -3.28
CA ASN A 45 12.57 10.15 -2.44
C ASN A 45 12.24 10.17 -0.93
N GLY A 46 11.67 9.08 -0.41
CA GLY A 46 11.24 8.99 1.00
C GLY A 46 10.08 9.91 1.40
N LYS A 47 9.40 10.55 0.44
CA LYS A 47 8.20 11.37 0.69
C LYS A 47 6.96 10.69 0.14
N VAL A 48 5.83 10.92 0.82
CA VAL A 48 4.52 10.41 0.39
C VAL A 48 3.69 11.53 -0.24
N ASN A 49 3.23 11.31 -1.47
CA ASN A 49 2.26 12.17 -2.13
C ASN A 49 0.83 11.74 -1.79
N LYS A 50 0.19 12.52 -0.92
CA LYS A 50 -1.19 12.31 -0.47
C LYS A 50 -2.18 12.22 -1.64
N GLY A 51 -2.08 13.13 -2.62
CA GLY A 51 -2.99 13.20 -3.76
C GLY A 51 -2.94 11.94 -4.62
N ASN A 52 -1.73 11.48 -4.92
CA ASN A 52 -1.52 10.26 -5.69
C ASN A 52 -2.00 9.02 -4.93
N LEU A 53 -1.84 8.97 -3.61
CA LEU A 53 -2.36 7.88 -2.79
C LEU A 53 -3.89 7.85 -2.80
N ILE A 54 -4.54 8.99 -2.61
CA ILE A 54 -6.00 9.08 -2.68
C ILE A 54 -6.49 8.68 -4.07
N ALA A 55 -5.85 9.19 -5.13
CA ALA A 55 -6.21 8.84 -6.50
C ALA A 55 -6.05 7.33 -6.77
N LEU A 56 -4.99 6.71 -6.25
CA LEU A 56 -4.75 5.27 -6.37
C LEU A 56 -5.83 4.46 -5.64
N VAL A 57 -6.16 4.80 -4.40
CA VAL A 57 -7.19 4.10 -3.62
C VAL A 57 -8.58 4.33 -4.23
N ASN A 58 -8.85 5.52 -4.76
CA ASN A 58 -10.12 5.85 -5.39
C ASN A 58 -10.43 4.95 -6.59
N LYS A 59 -9.42 4.44 -7.32
CA LYS A 59 -9.62 3.48 -8.41
C LYS A 59 -10.33 2.20 -7.97
N PHE A 60 -10.15 1.80 -6.71
CA PHE A 60 -10.76 0.58 -6.14
C PHE A 60 -12.02 0.89 -5.31
N TYR A 61 -12.09 2.06 -4.69
CA TYR A 61 -13.13 2.44 -3.73
C TYR A 61 -14.03 3.59 -4.18
N ALA A 62 -14.05 3.95 -5.47
CA ALA A 62 -14.85 5.06 -6.02
C ALA A 62 -16.32 5.05 -5.58
N LYS A 63 -16.92 3.86 -5.43
CA LYS A 63 -18.33 3.69 -5.02
C LYS A 63 -18.54 3.85 -3.50
N ASN A 64 -17.49 3.88 -2.70
CA ASN A 64 -17.55 3.92 -1.23
C ASN A 64 -17.08 5.28 -0.68
N THR A 65 -17.90 6.30 -0.89
CA THR A 65 -17.61 7.69 -0.50
C THR A 65 -17.38 7.87 1.00
N LYS A 66 -17.99 7.03 1.85
CA LYS A 66 -17.77 7.04 3.31
C LYS A 66 -16.34 6.61 3.67
N VAL A 67 -15.85 5.54 3.04
CA VAL A 67 -14.47 5.06 3.24
C VAL A 67 -13.48 6.10 2.72
N MET A 68 -13.72 6.66 1.53
CA MET A 68 -12.84 7.69 0.96
C MET A 68 -12.77 8.96 1.80
N LYS A 69 -13.89 9.46 2.34
CA LYS A 69 -13.90 10.60 3.27
C LYS A 69 -13.14 10.31 4.57
N LYS A 70 -13.28 9.09 5.11
CA LYS A 70 -12.57 8.68 6.33
C LYS A 70 -11.07 8.58 6.08
N LEU A 71 -10.67 8.01 4.94
CA LEU A 71 -9.28 7.95 4.52
C LEU A 71 -8.69 9.35 4.42
N ASP A 72 -9.29 10.23 3.61
CA ASP A 72 -8.78 11.59 3.38
C ASP A 72 -8.58 12.40 4.68
N LYS A 73 -9.54 12.30 5.61
CA LYS A 73 -9.48 12.99 6.91
C LYS A 73 -8.34 12.50 7.83
N ASN A 74 -7.96 11.23 7.73
CA ASN A 74 -7.00 10.61 8.66
C ASN A 74 -5.65 10.29 8.01
N LEU A 75 -5.52 10.50 6.70
CA LEU A 75 -4.36 10.06 5.93
C LEU A 75 -3.07 10.79 6.33
N ASP A 76 -3.17 12.07 6.69
CA ASP A 76 -2.00 12.86 7.14
C ASP A 76 -1.33 12.24 8.37
N ARG A 77 -2.12 11.62 9.25
CA ARG A 77 -1.61 10.88 10.42
C ARG A 77 -0.80 9.65 9.99
N CYS A 78 -1.30 8.89 9.01
CA CYS A 78 -0.60 7.72 8.50
C CYS A 78 0.71 8.09 7.81
N ILE A 79 0.69 9.16 7.01
CA ILE A 79 1.88 9.69 6.34
C ILE A 79 2.91 10.15 7.36
N GLY A 80 2.49 10.93 8.37
CA GLY A 80 3.39 11.43 9.41
C GLY A 80 4.08 10.32 10.19
N ALA A 81 3.39 9.20 10.46
CA ALA A 81 3.98 8.03 11.10
C ALA A 81 4.93 7.26 10.17
N SER A 82 4.57 7.09 8.90
CA SER A 82 5.36 6.28 7.96
C SER A 82 6.70 6.93 7.58
N VAL A 83 6.73 8.25 7.39
CA VAL A 83 7.94 8.97 6.95
C VAL A 83 9.06 9.02 8.00
N GLN A 84 8.78 8.59 9.24
CA GLN A 84 9.80 8.45 10.28
C GLN A 84 10.71 7.23 10.06
N VAL A 85 10.28 6.30 9.20
CA VAL A 85 11.03 5.09 8.84
C VAL A 85 11.94 5.39 7.65
N ARG A 86 13.24 5.11 7.80
CA ARG A 86 14.25 5.38 6.75
C ARG A 86 14.18 4.41 5.58
N ASP A 87 13.83 3.16 5.86
CA ASP A 87 13.67 2.15 4.81
C ASP A 87 12.35 2.35 4.06
N GLU A 88 12.42 2.45 2.74
CA GLU A 88 11.24 2.74 1.91
C GLU A 88 10.26 1.56 1.84
N CYS A 89 10.72 0.33 2.04
CA CYS A 89 9.85 -0.83 2.10
C CYS A 89 9.03 -0.83 3.40
N SER A 90 9.70 -0.68 4.54
CA SER A 90 9.04 -0.60 5.84
C SER A 90 8.16 0.65 5.97
N MET A 91 8.56 1.79 5.37
CA MET A 91 7.70 2.97 5.24
C MET A 91 6.42 2.64 4.46
N ALA A 92 6.55 1.97 3.32
CA ALA A 92 5.40 1.60 2.48
C ALA A 92 4.46 0.62 3.20
N GLU A 93 5.01 -0.32 3.98
CA GLU A 93 4.21 -1.22 4.80
C GLU A 93 3.43 -0.48 5.88
N LEU A 94 4.08 0.38 6.67
CA LEU A 94 3.44 1.17 7.72
C LEU A 94 2.31 2.04 7.16
N LEU A 95 2.55 2.68 6.02
CA LEU A 95 1.54 3.46 5.31
C LEU A 95 0.37 2.59 4.86
N ASN A 96 0.65 1.41 4.31
CA ASN A 96 -0.37 0.47 3.86
C ASN A 96 -1.18 -0.11 5.02
N GLN A 97 -0.54 -0.47 6.14
CA GLN A 97 -1.23 -0.95 7.33
C GLN A 97 -2.16 0.13 7.90
N CYS A 98 -1.65 1.34 8.11
CA CYS A 98 -2.45 2.45 8.66
C CYS A 98 -3.64 2.81 7.75
N THR A 99 -3.44 2.87 6.43
CA THR A 99 -4.55 3.13 5.51
C THR A 99 -5.55 1.99 5.48
N ASN A 100 -5.11 0.72 5.52
CA ASN A 100 -6.01 -0.42 5.63
C ASN A 100 -6.82 -0.41 6.92
N GLU A 101 -6.26 -0.05 8.08
CA GLU A 101 -7.02 0.09 9.34
C GLU A 101 -8.11 1.17 9.27
N LEU A 102 -7.82 2.29 8.61
CA LEU A 102 -8.81 3.35 8.37
C LEU A 102 -9.99 2.83 7.55
N MET A 103 -9.71 1.99 6.55
CA MET A 103 -10.68 1.41 5.63
C MET A 103 -11.41 0.17 6.19
N ALA A 104 -10.74 -0.67 7.00
CA ALA A 104 -11.22 -1.93 7.55
C ALA A 104 -12.33 -1.78 8.61
N ASN A 105 -12.48 -0.59 9.16
CA ASN A 105 -13.61 -0.23 10.03
C ASN A 105 -14.99 -0.22 9.33
N ASN A 106 -15.08 -0.67 8.07
CA ASN A 106 -16.32 -1.13 7.46
C ASN A 106 -16.13 -2.57 7.01
N LYS A 107 -17.11 -3.44 7.32
CA LYS A 107 -17.20 -4.88 7.01
C LYS A 107 -17.18 -5.23 5.52
N HIS A 108 -16.23 -4.73 4.74
CA HIS A 108 -15.97 -5.20 3.38
C HIS A 108 -14.50 -5.58 3.29
N LYS A 109 -14.26 -6.89 3.49
CA LYS A 109 -13.06 -7.57 3.02
C LYS A 109 -12.77 -7.08 1.60
N LEU A 110 -11.55 -6.60 1.38
CA LEU A 110 -10.99 -6.47 0.03
C LEU A 110 -10.97 -7.84 -0.63
N THR A 111 -12.05 -8.21 -1.30
CA THR A 111 -12.03 -9.23 -2.35
C THR A 111 -11.46 -8.57 -3.59
N VAL A 112 -10.16 -8.74 -3.78
CA VAL A 112 -9.54 -8.56 -5.10
C VAL A 112 -9.94 -9.81 -5.88
N ASP A 113 -11.03 -9.73 -6.63
CA ASP A 113 -11.35 -10.75 -7.63
C ASP A 113 -10.26 -10.70 -8.71
N TYR A 114 -9.63 -11.85 -8.90
CA TYR A 114 -8.61 -12.13 -9.91
C TYR A 114 -9.22 -13.08 -10.94
#